data_AF-A0A2K5HS76-F1
#
_entry.id   AF-A0A2K5HS76-F1
#
_cell.length_a   1.000
_cell.length_b   1.000
_cell.length_c   1.000
_cell.angle_alpha   90.00
_cell.angle_beta   90.00
_cell.angle_gamma   90.00
#
_symmetry.space_group_name_H-M   'P 1'
#
loop_
_entity.id
_entity.type
_entity.pdbx_description
1 polymer ?
#
loop_
_entity_poly.entity_id
_entity_poly.type
_entity_poly.pdbx_seq_one_letter_code
_entity_poly.pdbx_strand_id
1 'polypeptide(L)'
;MEIIRSNFKSNLHKVYQAIEEADFFAIDGEFSGISDGPSVSALTNGFDTPEERYQKLKKHSMDFLLFQFGLCTFKYDYTDSNSSIDFLASQGFDFNKVFRNGIPYLNQEEERQLREQYDEKRSQANGAGALSYVSPNTSKCPVTIPEDQKKFIDQVVEKIEDLLQSEENKNLDLEPCTGFQRKLIYQTLSWK
;
A
#
# COMPACT_ATOMS: atom_id res chain seq x y z
N MET A 1 -15.80 -16.81 -5.32
CA MET A 1 -14.47 -16.61 -5.95
C MET A 1 -13.44 -16.57 -4.85
N GLU A 2 -12.27 -17.18 -5.05
CA GLU A 2 -11.16 -17.11 -4.07
C GLU A 2 -10.34 -15.85 -4.32
N ILE A 3 -10.45 -14.85 -3.43
CA ILE A 3 -9.76 -13.56 -3.56
C ILE A 3 -8.65 -13.47 -2.50
N ILE A 4 -7.41 -13.30 -2.96
CA ILE A 4 -6.19 -13.20 -2.16
C ILE A 4 -5.35 -12.02 -2.66
N ARG A 5 -4.27 -11.67 -1.96
CA ARG A 5 -3.43 -10.49 -2.25
C ARG A 5 -3.05 -10.34 -3.72
N SER A 6 -2.60 -11.42 -4.37
CA SER A 6 -2.12 -11.40 -5.76
C SER A 6 -3.20 -11.09 -6.78
N ASN A 7 -4.47 -11.38 -6.49
CA ASN A 7 -5.59 -11.23 -7.42
C ASN A 7 -6.65 -10.21 -6.95
N PHE A 8 -6.44 -9.55 -5.80
CA PHE A 8 -7.40 -8.60 -5.25
C PHE A 8 -7.64 -7.42 -6.19
N LYS A 9 -6.59 -6.72 -6.63
CA LYS A 9 -6.72 -5.52 -7.46
C LYS A 9 -7.38 -5.81 -8.81
N SER A 10 -7.06 -6.94 -9.42
CA SER A 10 -7.63 -7.33 -10.72
C SER A 10 -9.10 -7.73 -10.63
N ASN A 11 -9.57 -8.27 -9.50
CA ASN A 11 -10.96 -8.65 -9.29
C ASN A 11 -11.81 -7.60 -8.56
N LEU A 12 -11.20 -6.53 -8.03
CA LEU A 12 -11.90 -5.50 -7.27
C LEU A 12 -13.08 -4.87 -8.03
N HIS A 13 -12.94 -4.66 -9.34
CA HIS A 13 -14.03 -4.15 -10.17
C HIS A 13 -15.25 -5.10 -10.21
N LYS A 14 -15.02 -6.42 -10.23
CA LYS A 14 -16.09 -7.43 -10.19
C LYS A 14 -16.79 -7.44 -8.84
N VAL A 15 -16.03 -7.24 -7.76
CA VAL A 15 -16.59 -7.13 -6.40
C VAL A 15 -17.48 -5.89 -6.31
N TYR A 16 -17.01 -4.73 -6.79
CA TYR A 16 -17.84 -3.52 -6.83
C TYR A 16 -19.11 -3.72 -7.67
N GLN A 17 -18.99 -4.29 -8.86
CA GLN A 17 -20.13 -4.57 -9.72
C GLN A 17 -21.14 -5.52 -9.05
N ALA A 18 -20.67 -6.60 -8.44
CA ALA A 18 -21.54 -7.55 -7.74
C ALA A 18 -22.24 -6.91 -6.52
N ILE A 19 -21.59 -5.96 -5.85
CA ILE A 19 -22.20 -5.18 -4.77
C ILE A 19 -23.23 -4.19 -5.33
N GLU A 20 -22.91 -3.47 -6.39
CA GLU A 20 -23.80 -2.48 -6.99
C GLU A 20 -25.09 -3.11 -7.55
N GLU A 21 -24.98 -4.31 -8.12
CA GLU A 21 -26.11 -4.99 -8.77
C GLU A 21 -26.99 -5.82 -7.85
N ALA A 22 -26.58 -6.07 -6.60
CA ALA A 22 -27.29 -6.95 -5.70
C ALA A 22 -28.44 -6.26 -4.97
N ASP A 23 -29.47 -7.04 -4.62
CA ASP A 23 -30.56 -6.60 -3.76
C ASP A 23 -30.17 -6.71 -2.28
N PHE A 24 -29.41 -7.76 -1.93
CA PHE A 24 -28.90 -7.96 -0.57
C PHE A 24 -27.62 -8.81 -0.55
N PHE A 25 -26.98 -8.84 0.61
CA PHE A 25 -25.76 -9.59 0.87
C PHE A 25 -25.89 -10.50 2.08
N ALA A 26 -25.16 -11.62 2.07
CA ALA A 26 -24.83 -12.38 3.26
C ALA A 26 -23.32 -12.31 3.48
N ILE A 27 -22.91 -12.16 4.73
CA ILE A 27 -21.51 -12.13 5.13
C ILE A 27 -21.26 -13.17 6.22
N ASP A 28 -20.07 -13.75 6.20
CA ASP A 28 -19.61 -14.69 7.23
C ASP A 28 -18.10 -14.51 7.43
N GLY A 29 -17.60 -14.84 8.61
CA GLY A 29 -16.23 -14.53 9.00
C GLY A 29 -15.54 -15.68 9.75
N GLU A 30 -14.32 -16.01 9.34
CA GLU A 30 -13.48 -16.97 10.06
C GLU A 30 -12.45 -16.26 10.93
N PHE A 31 -12.45 -16.59 12.21
CA PHE A 31 -11.60 -15.97 13.22
C PHE A 31 -10.45 -16.89 13.63
N SER A 32 -9.31 -16.32 14.03
CA SER A 32 -8.16 -17.08 14.56
C SER A 32 -8.43 -17.78 15.89
N GLY A 33 -9.55 -17.46 16.54
CA GLY A 33 -10.05 -18.07 17.75
C GLY A 33 -11.33 -17.38 18.21
N ILE A 34 -11.89 -17.84 19.32
CA ILE A 34 -13.23 -17.43 19.79
C ILE A 34 -13.19 -16.78 21.18
N SER A 35 -12.30 -17.24 22.08
CA SER A 35 -12.12 -16.70 23.44
C SER A 35 -10.68 -16.90 23.92
N ASP A 36 -10.14 -15.92 24.63
CA ASP A 36 -8.80 -15.91 25.23
C ASP A 36 -8.78 -16.50 26.68
N GLY A 37 -9.91 -17.01 27.16
CA GLY A 37 -10.09 -17.52 28.52
C GLY A 37 -11.16 -18.62 28.63
N PRO A 38 -12.04 -18.61 29.66
CA PRO A 38 -13.19 -19.52 29.73
C PRO A 38 -14.00 -19.44 28.42
N SER A 39 -14.73 -20.49 28.06
CA SER A 39 -15.57 -20.46 26.86
C SER A 39 -16.49 -19.23 26.86
N VAL A 40 -16.87 -18.72 25.69
CA VAL A 40 -17.79 -17.55 25.59
C VAL A 40 -19.08 -17.78 26.38
N SER A 41 -19.53 -19.04 26.47
CA SER A 41 -20.67 -19.48 27.30
C SER A 41 -20.43 -19.39 28.81
N ALA A 42 -19.19 -19.39 29.28
CA ALA A 42 -18.83 -19.21 30.68
C ALA A 42 -18.58 -17.73 31.02
N LEU A 43 -18.12 -16.93 30.04
CA LEU A 43 -17.90 -15.48 30.19
C LEU A 43 -19.21 -14.67 30.12
N THR A 44 -20.07 -15.01 29.18
CA THR A 44 -21.37 -14.35 28.97
C THR A 44 -22.47 -15.17 29.65
N ASN A 45 -23.22 -14.54 30.56
CA ASN A 45 -24.34 -15.20 31.23
C ASN A 45 -25.67 -14.71 30.62
N GLY A 46 -26.74 -15.49 30.75
CA GLY A 46 -28.06 -15.16 30.18
C GLY A 46 -28.72 -13.91 30.78
N PHE A 47 -28.17 -13.35 31.85
CA PHE A 47 -28.69 -12.17 32.54
C PHE A 47 -27.91 -10.88 32.23
N ASP A 48 -26.80 -10.98 31.49
CA ASP A 48 -26.03 -9.81 31.07
C ASP A 48 -26.91 -8.86 30.25
N THR A 49 -26.89 -7.58 30.61
CA THR A 49 -27.43 -6.52 29.77
C THR A 49 -26.67 -6.46 28.42
N PRO A 50 -27.26 -5.86 27.37
CA PRO A 50 -26.57 -5.69 26.10
C PRO A 50 -25.20 -5.01 26.24
N GLU A 51 -25.09 -4.00 27.11
CA GLU A 51 -23.84 -3.28 27.36
C GLU A 51 -22.80 -4.17 28.04
N GLU A 52 -23.17 -4.91 29.09
CA GLU A 52 -22.24 -5.83 29.78
C GLU A 52 -21.73 -6.93 28.84
N ARG A 53 -22.61 -7.48 28.01
CA ARG A 53 -22.23 -8.47 27.00
C ARG A 53 -21.27 -7.88 25.97
N TYR A 54 -21.52 -6.67 25.49
CA TYR A 54 -20.62 -5.98 24.58
C TYR A 54 -19.23 -5.79 25.19
N GLN A 55 -19.13 -5.28 26.42
CA GLN A 55 -17.84 -5.04 27.09
C GLN A 55 -17.04 -6.34 27.28
N LYS A 56 -17.72 -7.44 27.62
CA LYS A 56 -17.07 -8.76 27.75
C LYS A 56 -16.55 -9.28 26.42
N LEU A 57 -17.36 -9.24 25.35
CA LEU A 57 -16.94 -9.68 24.01
C LEU A 57 -15.81 -8.82 23.46
N LYS A 58 -15.92 -7.50 23.64
CA LYS A 58 -14.86 -6.56 23.25
C LYS A 58 -13.53 -6.89 23.92
N LYS A 59 -13.56 -7.23 25.21
CA LYS A 59 -12.37 -7.52 26.00
C LYS A 59 -11.73 -8.88 25.66
N HIS A 60 -12.53 -9.90 25.37
CA HIS A 60 -12.07 -11.29 25.30
C HIS A 60 -12.03 -11.90 23.89
N SER A 61 -12.63 -11.22 22.90
CA SER A 61 -12.76 -11.76 21.54
C SER A 61 -12.13 -10.88 20.46
N MET A 62 -11.77 -9.62 20.76
CA MET A 62 -11.19 -8.71 19.74
C MET A 62 -9.71 -8.92 19.47
N ASP A 63 -9.02 -9.72 20.31
CA ASP A 63 -7.62 -10.10 20.07
C ASP A 63 -7.49 -11.19 18.98
N PHE A 64 -8.60 -11.79 18.57
CA PHE A 64 -8.62 -12.75 17.46
C PHE A 64 -8.79 -12.06 16.13
N LEU A 65 -7.97 -12.46 15.17
CA LEU A 65 -7.98 -11.92 13.83
C LEU A 65 -9.12 -12.56 13.02
N LEU A 66 -10.02 -11.73 12.49
CA LEU A 66 -10.87 -12.10 11.36
C LEU A 66 -9.99 -12.16 10.10
N PHE A 67 -9.67 -13.36 9.64
CA PHE A 67 -8.69 -13.54 8.56
C PHE A 67 -9.30 -13.99 7.23
N GLN A 68 -10.56 -14.45 7.25
CA GLN A 68 -11.34 -14.73 6.04
C GLN A 68 -12.70 -14.04 6.17
N PHE A 69 -13.07 -13.31 5.13
CA PHE A 69 -14.35 -12.63 5.02
C PHE A 69 -15.11 -13.22 3.83
N GLY A 70 -16.15 -14.00 4.12
CA GLY A 70 -17.10 -14.50 3.14
C GLY A 70 -18.10 -13.41 2.77
N LEU A 71 -18.26 -13.16 1.47
CA LEU A 71 -19.27 -12.27 0.91
C LEU A 71 -20.06 -13.00 -0.16
N CYS A 72 -21.37 -13.05 -0.01
CA CYS A 72 -22.30 -13.58 -1.00
C CYS A 72 -23.30 -12.50 -1.41
N THR A 73 -23.42 -12.26 -2.72
CA THR A 73 -24.29 -11.25 -3.32
C THR A 73 -25.50 -11.91 -3.95
N PHE A 74 -26.70 -11.43 -3.63
CA PHE A 74 -27.95 -11.97 -4.15
C PHE A 74 -28.69 -10.92 -4.95
N LYS A 75 -29.07 -11.29 -6.16
CA LYS A 75 -29.90 -10.49 -7.07
C LYS A 75 -31.06 -11.36 -7.50
N TYR A 76 -32.27 -10.86 -7.30
CA TYR A 76 -33.49 -11.53 -7.70
C TYR A 76 -33.69 -11.32 -9.21
N ASP A 77 -33.52 -12.39 -9.97
CA ASP A 77 -33.87 -12.39 -11.39
C ASP A 77 -35.34 -12.82 -11.54
N TYR A 78 -36.15 -11.92 -12.10
CA TYR A 78 -37.57 -12.18 -12.37
C TYR A 78 -37.78 -13.19 -13.52
N THR A 79 -36.72 -13.63 -14.21
CA THR A 79 -36.82 -14.38 -15.46
C THR A 79 -36.35 -15.85 -15.40
N ASP A 80 -35.66 -16.30 -14.34
CA ASP A 80 -35.11 -17.66 -14.29
C ASP A 80 -35.39 -18.41 -12.97
N SER A 81 -35.99 -19.60 -13.10
CA SER A 81 -36.27 -20.53 -12.01
C SER A 81 -35.16 -21.60 -11.91
N ASN A 82 -34.54 -21.71 -10.73
CA ASN A 82 -33.69 -22.79 -10.22
C ASN A 82 -32.29 -23.00 -10.84
N SER A 83 -31.24 -22.66 -10.08
CA SER A 83 -30.07 -23.54 -9.83
C SER A 83 -29.03 -22.88 -8.91
N SER A 84 -28.97 -23.23 -7.62
CA SER A 84 -27.96 -22.61 -6.72
C SER A 84 -27.32 -23.52 -5.66
N ILE A 85 -27.60 -24.84 -5.66
CA ILE A 85 -27.22 -25.72 -4.53
C ILE A 85 -25.93 -26.54 -4.78
N ASP A 86 -25.51 -26.78 -6.02
CA ASP A 86 -24.33 -27.63 -6.31
C ASP A 86 -22.97 -26.99 -5.98
N PHE A 87 -22.90 -25.67 -5.79
CA PHE A 87 -21.64 -24.94 -5.55
C PHE A 87 -21.13 -25.05 -4.10
N LEU A 88 -22.02 -25.34 -3.13
CA LEU A 88 -21.71 -25.28 -1.70
C LEU A 88 -21.00 -26.53 -1.16
N ALA A 89 -20.88 -27.61 -1.94
CA ALA A 89 -20.52 -28.93 -1.44
C ALA A 89 -19.01 -29.27 -1.44
N SER A 90 -18.11 -28.38 -1.89
CA SER A 90 -16.68 -28.68 -1.95
C SER A 90 -15.81 -27.56 -1.38
N GLN A 91 -15.50 -27.60 -0.09
CA GLN A 91 -14.48 -26.72 0.49
C GLN A 91 -13.52 -27.48 1.39
N GLY A 92 -12.26 -27.57 0.92
CA GLY A 92 -11.09 -27.92 1.70
C GLY A 92 -10.33 -26.63 2.02
N PHE A 93 -10.27 -26.28 3.30
CA PHE A 93 -9.65 -25.04 3.79
C PHE A 93 -8.12 -25.07 3.63
N ASP A 94 -7.51 -23.96 3.20
CA ASP A 94 -6.06 -23.83 3.01
C ASP A 94 -5.47 -22.64 3.78
N PHE A 95 -4.83 -22.92 4.93
CA PHE A 95 -4.17 -21.95 5.80
C PHE A 95 -3.04 -21.17 5.12
N ASN A 96 -2.41 -21.69 4.05
CA ASN A 96 -1.31 -20.98 3.38
C ASN A 96 -1.80 -19.68 2.71
N LYS A 97 -3.08 -19.63 2.30
CA LYS A 97 -3.68 -18.46 1.68
C LYS A 97 -3.78 -17.28 2.63
N VAL A 98 -3.99 -17.56 3.92
CA VAL A 98 -4.12 -16.54 4.97
C VAL A 98 -2.77 -15.91 5.30
N PHE A 99 -1.80 -16.72 5.73
CA PHE A 99 -0.56 -16.20 6.31
C PHE A 99 0.46 -15.72 5.27
N ARG A 100 0.46 -16.28 4.05
CA ARG A 100 1.40 -15.87 2.99
C ARG A 100 0.80 -14.87 2.00
N ASN A 101 -0.49 -15.04 1.70
CA ASN A 101 -1.16 -14.32 0.61
C ASN A 101 -2.37 -13.51 1.06
N GLY A 102 -2.54 -13.25 2.37
CA GLY A 102 -3.64 -12.45 2.90
C GLY A 102 -3.63 -11.02 2.36
N ILE A 103 -4.82 -10.49 2.07
CA ILE A 103 -5.01 -9.11 1.62
C ILE A 103 -4.72 -8.18 2.81
N PRO A 104 -3.78 -7.23 2.69
CA PRO A 104 -3.55 -6.27 3.76
C PRO A 104 -4.73 -5.30 3.85
N TYR A 105 -5.01 -4.82 5.06
CA TYR A 105 -6.03 -3.82 5.33
C TYR A 105 -5.46 -2.76 6.29
N LEU A 106 -6.07 -1.57 6.25
CA LEU A 106 -5.85 -0.49 7.22
C LEU A 106 -7.23 -0.06 7.72
N ASN A 107 -7.31 0.32 8.99
CA ASN A 107 -8.49 0.99 9.50
C ASN A 107 -8.49 2.49 9.10
N GLN A 108 -9.58 3.17 9.40
CA GLN A 108 -9.80 4.57 9.01
C GLN A 108 -8.71 5.53 9.55
N GLU A 109 -8.26 5.34 10.79
CA GLU A 109 -7.24 6.21 11.40
C GLU A 109 -5.85 5.93 10.84
N GLU A 110 -5.51 4.65 10.64
CA GLU A 110 -4.25 4.25 10.02
C GLU A 110 -4.13 4.77 8.58
N GLU A 111 -5.21 4.69 7.79
CA GLU A 111 -5.24 5.24 6.43
C GLU A 111 -5.05 6.76 6.43
N ARG A 112 -5.75 7.47 7.33
CA ARG A 112 -5.65 8.93 7.47
C ARG A 112 -4.21 9.35 7.77
N GLN A 113 -3.61 8.75 8.79
CA GLN A 113 -2.22 9.05 9.20
C GLN A 113 -1.23 8.76 8.08
N LEU A 114 -1.39 7.65 7.37
CA LEU A 114 -0.49 7.29 6.28
C LEU A 114 -0.60 8.28 5.11
N ARG A 115 -1.83 8.72 4.76
CA ARG A 115 -2.06 9.74 3.73
C ARG A 115 -1.42 11.07 4.11
N GLU A 116 -1.64 11.54 5.33
CA GLU A 116 -1.04 12.78 5.85
C GLU A 116 0.50 12.72 5.77
N GLN A 117 1.12 11.62 6.20
CA GLN A 117 2.57 11.45 6.08
C GLN A 117 3.08 11.49 4.63
N TYR A 118 2.34 10.94 3.67
CA TYR A 118 2.70 11.00 2.26
C TYR A 118 2.59 12.43 1.72
N ASP A 119 1.55 13.16 2.10
CA ASP A 119 1.33 14.54 1.66
C ASP A 119 2.36 15.48 2.29
N GLU A 120 2.77 15.26 3.54
CA GLU A 120 3.87 15.96 4.19
C GLU A 120 5.20 15.72 3.47
N LYS A 121 5.55 14.46 3.18
CA LYS A 121 6.76 14.11 2.43
C LYS A 121 6.77 14.73 1.03
N ARG A 122 5.62 14.74 0.34
CA ARG A 122 5.47 15.36 -0.98
C ARG A 122 5.61 16.88 -0.91
N SER A 123 5.06 17.51 0.12
CA SER A 123 5.18 18.95 0.35
C SER A 123 6.62 19.36 0.67
N GLN A 124 7.35 18.55 1.45
CA GLN A 124 8.77 18.75 1.71
C GLN A 124 9.62 18.59 0.42
N ALA A 125 9.28 17.61 -0.43
CA ALA A 125 9.97 17.40 -1.72
C ALA A 125 9.66 18.50 -2.76
N ASN A 126 8.47 19.10 -2.72
CA ASN A 126 8.11 20.21 -3.61
C ASN A 126 8.55 21.60 -3.07
N GLY A 127 8.84 21.71 -1.77
CA GLY A 127 9.40 22.92 -1.13
C GLY A 127 10.93 23.01 -1.18
N ALA A 128 11.61 21.93 -1.52
CA ALA A 128 13.05 21.87 -1.72
C ALA A 128 13.35 21.07 -2.99
N GLY A 129 13.58 21.79 -4.10
CA GLY A 129 14.03 21.19 -5.35
C GLY A 129 15.25 20.30 -5.10
N ALA A 130 15.10 19.02 -5.47
CA ALA A 130 16.09 17.95 -5.35
C ALA A 130 16.62 17.70 -3.92
N LEU A 131 16.76 16.42 -3.57
CA LEU A 131 17.63 15.97 -2.48
C LEU A 131 19.09 16.28 -2.85
N SER A 132 19.44 17.56 -2.88
CA SER A 132 20.83 18.00 -2.89
C SER A 132 21.35 17.79 -1.48
N TYR A 133 22.49 17.13 -1.37
CA TYR A 133 23.27 17.04 -0.15
C TYR A 133 23.78 18.47 0.16
N VAL A 134 22.92 19.32 0.74
CA VAL A 134 23.30 20.70 1.09
C VAL A 134 24.20 20.63 2.31
N SER A 135 25.50 20.70 2.07
CA SER A 135 26.49 20.98 3.12
C SER A 135 26.12 22.29 3.83
N PRO A 136 26.35 22.46 5.15
CA PRO A 136 25.80 23.57 5.95
C PRO A 136 26.24 25.00 5.59
N ASN A 137 26.94 25.23 4.46
CA ASN A 137 27.60 26.50 4.11
C ASN A 137 27.41 26.89 2.63
N THR A 138 26.17 26.90 2.11
CA THR A 138 25.89 27.37 0.75
C THR A 138 25.60 28.87 0.71
N SER A 139 26.64 29.68 0.84
CA SER A 139 26.66 30.93 0.08
C SER A 139 26.60 30.57 -1.41
N LYS A 140 25.69 31.19 -2.16
CA LYS A 140 25.49 31.00 -3.60
C LYS A 140 26.68 31.56 -4.40
N CYS A 141 27.88 31.02 -4.23
CA CYS A 141 29.10 31.45 -4.92
C CYS A 141 29.53 30.38 -5.91
N PRO A 142 29.84 30.70 -7.18
CA PRO A 142 30.34 29.73 -8.15
C PRO A 142 31.56 28.99 -7.57
N VAL A 143 31.49 27.66 -7.56
CA VAL A 143 32.51 26.80 -6.96
C VAL A 143 33.61 26.56 -7.95
N THR A 144 34.83 26.79 -7.47
CA THR A 144 36.06 26.43 -8.16
C THR A 144 36.19 24.91 -8.21
N ILE A 145 36.02 24.35 -9.41
CA ILE A 145 36.33 22.93 -9.69
C ILE A 145 37.87 22.78 -9.69
N PRO A 146 38.44 21.83 -8.93
CA PRO A 146 39.87 21.54 -9.00
C PRO A 146 40.34 21.20 -10.42
N GLU A 147 41.54 21.65 -10.80
CA GLU A 147 42.03 21.53 -12.18
C GLU A 147 42.14 20.06 -12.65
N ASP A 148 42.39 19.13 -11.73
CA ASP A 148 42.43 17.69 -11.98
C ASP A 148 41.05 17.08 -12.30
N GLN A 149 39.96 17.70 -11.83
CA GLN A 149 38.58 17.24 -12.07
C GLN A 149 37.87 18.02 -13.18
N LYS A 150 38.44 19.15 -13.63
CA LYS A 150 37.82 20.04 -14.61
C LYS A 150 37.46 19.33 -15.91
N LYS A 151 38.42 18.58 -16.49
CA LYS A 151 38.20 17.80 -17.72
C LYS A 151 37.05 16.80 -17.60
N PHE A 152 36.94 16.15 -16.45
CA PHE A 152 35.87 15.19 -16.20
C PHE A 152 34.51 15.88 -16.16
N ILE A 153 34.40 17.00 -15.44
CA ILE A 153 33.14 17.75 -15.35
C ILE A 153 32.76 18.34 -16.71
N ASP A 154 33.71 18.89 -17.46
CA ASP A 154 33.45 19.43 -18.80
C ASP A 154 32.88 18.36 -19.74
N GLN A 155 33.43 17.13 -19.71
CA GLN A 155 32.90 15.99 -20.48
C GLN A 155 31.49 15.59 -20.06
N VAL A 156 31.18 15.62 -18.76
CA VAL A 156 29.83 15.31 -18.26
C VAL A 156 28.85 16.39 -18.69
N VAL A 157 29.26 17.67 -18.61
CA VAL A 157 28.45 18.80 -19.05
C VAL A 157 28.16 18.73 -20.54
N GLU A 158 29.15 18.42 -21.37
CA GLU A 158 28.97 18.25 -22.83
C GLU A 158 27.92 17.19 -23.15
N LYS A 159 28.00 16.01 -22.52
CA LYS A 159 27.00 14.94 -22.69
C LYS A 159 25.59 15.36 -22.27
N ILE A 160 25.47 16.23 -21.28
CA ILE A 160 24.17 16.75 -20.80
C ILE A 160 23.61 17.79 -21.77
N GLU A 161 24.46 18.67 -22.32
CA GLU A 161 24.05 19.63 -23.35
C GLU A 161 23.59 18.91 -24.62
N ASP A 162 24.30 17.85 -25.04
CA ASP A 162 23.89 17.00 -26.17
C ASP A 162 22.52 16.33 -25.92
N LEU A 163 22.26 15.90 -24.68
CA LEU A 163 20.96 15.35 -24.29
C LEU A 163 19.86 16.43 -24.35
N LEU A 164 20.12 17.62 -23.82
CA LEU A 164 19.19 18.76 -23.80
C LEU A 164 18.83 19.24 -25.22
N GLN A 165 19.78 19.16 -26.15
CA GLN A 165 19.58 19.51 -27.55
C GLN A 165 18.86 18.41 -28.36
N SER A 166 18.73 17.20 -27.81
CA SER A 166 18.03 16.10 -28.49
C SER A 166 16.52 16.18 -28.23
N GLU A 167 15.71 16.04 -29.29
CA GLU A 167 14.23 15.99 -29.16
C GLU A 167 13.70 14.60 -28.74
N GLU A 168 14.56 13.58 -28.71
CA GLU A 168 14.20 12.23 -28.29
C GLU A 168 14.28 12.09 -26.76
N ASN A 169 13.28 11.46 -26.15
CA ASN A 169 13.27 11.17 -24.73
C ASN A 169 14.30 10.07 -24.39
N LYS A 170 15.58 10.47 -24.25
CA LYS A 170 16.72 9.61 -23.96
C LYS A 170 17.13 9.70 -22.50
N ASN A 171 17.61 8.58 -21.95
CA ASN A 171 18.32 8.57 -20.68
C ASN A 171 19.83 8.72 -20.96
N LEU A 172 20.52 9.52 -20.14
CA LEU A 172 21.98 9.61 -20.14
C LEU A 172 22.54 8.81 -18.97
N ASP A 173 23.13 7.66 -19.28
CA ASP A 173 23.88 6.88 -18.31
C ASP A 173 25.33 7.38 -18.26
N LEU A 174 25.74 7.87 -17.08
CA LEU A 174 27.12 8.26 -16.81
C LEU A 174 27.91 7.08 -16.27
N GLU A 175 29.18 6.97 -16.68
CA GLU A 175 30.09 5.97 -16.15
C GLU A 175 30.27 6.12 -14.63
N PRO A 176 30.49 5.01 -13.89
CA PRO A 176 30.74 5.05 -12.46
C PRO A 176 31.90 5.99 -12.12
N CYS A 177 31.66 6.94 -11.21
CA CYS A 177 32.64 7.93 -10.78
C CYS A 177 32.84 7.89 -9.26
N THR A 178 33.89 8.56 -8.77
CA THR A 178 34.16 8.64 -7.33
C THR A 178 33.08 9.46 -6.61
N GLY A 179 32.92 9.26 -5.30
CA GLY A 179 31.97 10.05 -4.51
C GLY A 179 32.22 11.56 -4.58
N PHE A 180 33.48 11.97 -4.74
CA PHE A 180 33.86 13.37 -4.94
C PHE A 180 33.42 13.91 -6.30
N GLN A 181 33.67 13.17 -7.38
CA GLN A 181 33.19 13.50 -8.73
C GLN A 181 31.67 13.58 -8.78
N ARG A 182 30.97 12.62 -8.16
CA ARG A 182 29.51 12.65 -8.04
C ARG A 182 29.04 13.93 -7.35
N LYS A 183 29.66 14.31 -6.22
CA LYS A 183 29.35 15.58 -5.53
C LYS A 183 29.53 16.78 -6.46
N LEU A 184 30.63 16.84 -7.21
CA LEU A 184 30.90 17.93 -8.17
C LEU A 184 29.83 17.98 -9.27
N ILE A 185 29.43 16.85 -9.85
CA ILE A 185 28.36 16.80 -10.87
C ILE A 185 27.06 17.42 -10.32
N TYR A 186 26.56 16.94 -9.18
CA TYR A 186 25.34 17.46 -8.57
C TYR A 186 25.45 18.97 -8.26
N GLN A 187 26.61 19.40 -7.81
CA GLN A 187 26.86 20.80 -7.48
C GLN A 187 26.89 21.69 -8.73
N THR A 188 27.55 21.26 -9.80
CA THR A 188 27.63 21.99 -11.07
C THR A 188 26.25 22.11 -11.74
N LEU A 189 25.45 21.04 -11.73
CA LEU A 189 24.11 21.02 -12.31
C LEU A 189 23.07 21.79 -11.49
N SER A 190 23.35 22.11 -10.22
CA SER A 190 22.45 22.93 -9.41
C SER A 190 22.47 24.42 -9.75
N TRP A 191 23.46 24.88 -10.54
CA TRP A 191 23.65 26.29 -10.89
C TRP A 191 23.56 26.63 -12.37
N LYS A 192 23.72 25.64 -13.24
CA LYS A 192 23.41 25.80 -14.67
C LYS A 192 21.91 25.65 -14.88
#